data_AF-A0A923XE42-F1
#
_entry.id   AF-A0A923XE42-F1
#
_cell.length_a   1.000
_cell.length_b   1.000
_cell.length_c   1.000
_cell.angle_alpha   90.00
_cell.angle_beta   90.00
_cell.angle_gamma   90.00
#
_symmetry.space_group_name_H-M   'P 1'
#
loop_
_entity.id
_entity.type
_entity.pdbx_description
1 polymer ?
#
loop_
_entity_poly.entity_id
_entity_poly.type
_entity_poly.pdbx_seq_one_letter_code
_entity_poly.pdbx_strand_id
1 'polypeptide(L)' 'MSVGMHCRLLGRPGRIVALQRFLDHVQQHDKAWICRRIDIARRWKQVHPFTNQGSPWR' A
#
# COMPACT_ATOMS: atom_id res chain seq x y z
N MET A 1 0.71 1.30 -5.49
CA MET A 1 -0.76 1.41 -5.65
C MET A 1 -1.39 1.57 -4.28
N SER A 2 -2.42 2.40 -4.14
CA SER A 2 -3.24 2.50 -2.91
C SER A 2 -4.68 2.11 -3.22
N VAL A 3 -5.33 1.35 -2.34
CA VAL A 3 -6.74 0.96 -2.49
C VAL A 3 -7.53 1.53 -1.31
N GLY A 4 -8.47 2.44 -1.59
CA GLY A 4 -9.34 3.04 -0.59
C GLY A 4 -10.58 2.18 -0.35
N MET A 5 -10.87 1.87 0.91
CA MET A 5 -12.02 1.04 1.30
C MET A 5 -12.85 1.78 2.34
N HIS A 6 -14.17 1.81 2.14
CA HIS A 6 -15.13 2.38 3.09
C HIS A 6 -16.18 1.32 3.43
N CYS A 7 -16.43 1.09 4.72
CA CYS A 7 -17.34 0.05 5.20
C CYS A 7 -18.75 0.15 4.56
N ARG A 8 -19.29 1.37 4.44
CA ARG A 8 -20.63 1.63 3.88
C ARG A 8 -20.78 1.30 2.40
N LEU A 9 -19.67 1.28 1.64
CA LEU A 9 -19.67 0.96 0.22
C LEU A 9 -19.25 -0.48 -0.01
N LEU A 10 -18.09 -0.86 0.51
CA LEU A 10 -17.44 -2.12 0.19
C LEU A 10 -18.05 -3.31 0.94
N GLY A 11 -18.61 -3.08 2.13
CA GLY A 11 -19.27 -4.12 2.93
C GLY A 11 -20.62 -4.59 2.39
N ARG A 12 -21.12 -3.99 1.30
CA ARG A 12 -22.36 -4.45 0.67
C ARG A 12 -22.12 -5.81 0.01
N PRO A 13 -23.03 -6.80 0.16
CA PRO A 13 -22.83 -8.15 -0.38
C PRO A 13 -22.48 -8.19 -1.88
N GLY A 14 -23.10 -7.32 -2.69
CA GLY A 14 -22.79 -7.24 -4.13
C GLY A 14 -21.44 -6.59 -4.48
N ARG A 15 -20.75 -5.95 -3.53
CA ARG A 15 -19.49 -5.22 -3.76
C ARG A 15 -18.28 -5.90 -3.14
N ILE A 16 -18.43 -6.63 -2.04
CA ILE A 16 -17.31 -7.32 -1.39
C ILE A 16 -16.67 -8.40 -2.28
N VAL A 17 -17.46 -9.01 -3.16
CA VAL A 17 -16.99 -10.00 -4.15
C VAL A 17 -15.93 -9.42 -5.09
N ALA A 18 -16.04 -8.13 -5.43
CA ALA A 18 -15.03 -7.47 -6.26
C ALA A 18 -13.68 -7.35 -5.55
N LEU A 19 -13.68 -7.11 -4.23
CA LEU A 19 -12.44 -7.12 -3.44
C LEU A 19 -11.83 -8.53 -3.42
N GLN A 20 -12.64 -9.57 -3.21
CA GLN A 20 -12.15 -10.95 -3.22
C GLN A 20 -11.46 -11.28 -4.55
N ARG A 21 -12.13 -11.02 -5.69
CA ARG A 21 -11.56 -11.26 -7.03
C ARG A 21 -10.27 -10.49 -7.27
N PHE A 22 -10.18 -9.26 -6.76
CA PHE A 22 -8.95 -8.48 -6.84
C PHE A 22 -7.83 -9.13 -6.03
N LEU A 23 -8.10 -9.60 -4.80
CA LEU A 23 -7.12 -10.30 -3.99
C LEU A 23 -6.69 -11.63 -4.62
N ASP A 24 -7.62 -12.37 -5.22
CA ASP A 24 -7.31 -13.61 -5.95
C ASP A 24 -6.38 -13.32 -7.13
N HIS A 25 -6.66 -12.25 -7.90
CA HIS A 25 -5.82 -11.83 -9.00
C HIS A 25 -4.42 -11.41 -8.54
N VAL A 26 -4.31 -10.59 -7.48
CA VAL A 26 -3.00 -10.14 -6.96
C VAL A 26 -2.17 -11.31 -6.45
N GLN A 27 -2.79 -12.31 -5.81
CA GLN A 27 -2.11 -13.50 -5.30
C GLN A 27 -1.51 -14.39 -6.41
N GLN A 28 -1.98 -14.28 -7.66
CA GLN A 28 -1.41 -14.99 -8.80
C GLN A 28 -0.09 -14.38 -9.30
N HIS A 29 0.33 -13.22 -8.78
CA HIS A 29 1.57 -12.55 -9.18
C HIS A 29 2.65 -12.68 -8.10
N ASP A 30 3.73 -13.41 -8.42
CA ASP A 30 4.80 -13.75 -7.46
C ASP A 30 5.53 -12.55 -6.81
N LYS A 31 5.50 -11.37 -7.45
CA LYS A 31 6.27 -10.19 -7.00
C LYS A 31 5.39 -9.06 -6.44
N ALA A 32 4.15 -9.37 -6.06
CA ALA A 32 3.26 -8.39 -5.45
C ALA A 32 3.50 -8.27 -3.93
N TRP A 33 3.84 -7.06 -3.47
CA TRP A 33 3.98 -6.77 -2.03
C TRP A 33 2.71 -6.14 -1.45
N ILE A 34 1.89 -6.94 -0.78
CA ILE A 34 0.75 -6.45 0.01
C ILE A 34 1.28 -6.04 1.39
N CYS A 35 1.20 -4.76 1.70
CA CYS A 35 1.79 -4.21 2.92
C CYS A 35 0.96 -3.10 3.54
N ARG A 36 1.19 -2.84 4.82
CA ARG A 36 0.61 -1.69 5.51
C ARG A 36 1.42 -0.45 5.15
N ARG A 37 0.78 0.72 5.24
CA ARG A 37 1.44 2.02 5.01
C ARG A 37 2.70 2.22 5.88
N ILE A 38 2.70 1.71 7.12
CA ILE A 38 3.87 1.81 8.02
C ILE A 38 5.05 0.97 7.53
N ASP A 39 4.81 -0.16 6.88
CA ASP A 39 5.87 -1.03 6.38
C ASP A 39 6.56 -0.38 5.17
N ILE A 40 5.79 0.32 4.32
CA ILE A 40 6.33 1.16 3.24
C ILE A 40 7.22 2.27 3.81
N ALA A 41 6.74 3.00 4.82
CA ALA A 41 7.51 4.08 5.44
C ALA A 41 8.82 3.58 6.07
N ARG A 42 8.78 2.43 6.76
CA ARG A 42 9.97 1.78 7.34
C ARG A 42 10.95 1.35 6.25
N ARG A 43 10.46 0.69 5.20
CA ARG A 43 11.28 0.26 4.07
C ARG A 43 11.93 1.45 3.38
N TRP A 44 11.18 2.54 3.19
CA TRP A 44 11.70 3.77 2.60
C TRP A 44 12.81 4.37 3.44
N LYS A 45 12.63 4.51 4.75
CA LYS A 45 13.66 5.03 5.65
C LYS A 45 14.96 4.20 5.63
N GLN A 46 14.82 2.88 5.49
CA GLN A 46 15.96 1.95 5.46
C GLN A 46 16.70 1.97 4.12
N VAL A 47 15.97 1.94 3.00
CA VAL A 47 16.55 1.87 1.65
C VAL A 47 16.95 3.25 1.12
N HIS A 48 16.26 4.29 1.54
CA HIS A 48 16.46 5.69 1.16
C HIS A 48 16.62 6.55 2.42
N PRO A 49 17.74 6.40 3.17
CA PRO A 49 18.00 7.24 4.33
C PRO A 49 18.12 8.71 3.88
N PHE A 50 17.55 9.62 4.66
CA PHE A 50 17.68 11.05 4.40
C PHE A 50 19.13 11.48 4.57
N THR A 51 19.74 11.98 3.49
CA THR A 51 21.08 12.57 3.51
C THR A 51 20.94 14.07 3.70
N ASN A 52 21.34 14.57 4.87
CA ASN A 52 21.41 16.01 5.13
C ASN A 52 22.62 16.59 4.38
N GLN A 53 22.49 16.78 3.08
CA GLN A 53 23.40 17.65 2.33
C GLN A 53 23.05 19.07 2.77
N GLY A 54 23.86 19.63 3.69
CA GLY A 54 23.57 20.85 4.42
C GLY A 54 22.81 21.87 3.57
N SER A 55 21.57 22.16 3.97
CA SER A 55 20.79 23.20 3.31
C SER A 55 21.55 24.52 3.51
N PRO A 56 21.87 25.27 2.44
CA PRO A 56 22.46 26.60 2.58
C PRO A 56 21.47 27.62 3.19
N TRP A 57 20.22 27.21 3.41
CA TRP A 57 19.12 28.05 3.89
C TRP A 57 18.59 27.65 5.28
N ARG A 58 19.35 26.88 6.05
CA ARG A 58 19.13 26.69 7.49
C ARG A 58 20.19 27.42 8.29
#